data_AF-A0A2V5P8X5-F1
#
_entry.id   AF-A0A2V5P8X5-F1
#
_cell.length_a   1.000
_cell.length_b   1.000
_cell.length_c   1.000
_cell.angle_alpha   90.00
_cell.angle_beta   90.00
_cell.angle_gamma   90.00
#
_symmetry.space_group_name_H-M   'P 1'
#
loop_
_entity.id
_entity.type
_entity.pdbx_description
1 polymer ?
#
loop_
_entity_poly.entity_id
_entity_poly.type
_entity_poly.pdbx_seq_one_letter_code
_entity_poly.pdbx_strand_id
1 'polypeptide(L)'
;MDQSLFHLINEEWTSPALDLFMAALSNGAIWKPLFIAIALAAFFFGGFRGRAFIVCLLLALAVTEPVTGILKTAFDRHRPKQVESVRMVQLQKTRPAFLTLFKKPVIRFSDQSDRNRAGPSFPSGHVVTNTIIAAYCTLF
;
A
#
# COMPACT_ATOMS: atom_id res chain seq x y z
N MET A 1 12.70 18.62 3.43
CA MET A 1 13.33 17.77 4.45
C MET A 1 12.88 16.31 4.26
N ASP A 2 13.03 15.75 3.07
CA ASP A 2 12.47 14.41 2.74
C ASP A 2 13.45 13.55 1.91
N GLN A 3 14.35 14.16 1.14
CA GLN A 3 15.31 13.42 0.29
C GLN A 3 16.36 12.65 1.10
N SER A 4 16.95 13.24 2.15
CA SER A 4 17.95 12.54 2.95
C SER A 4 17.36 11.29 3.63
N LEU A 5 16.15 11.41 4.20
CA LEU A 5 15.45 10.27 4.78
C LEU A 5 15.08 9.23 3.71
N PHE A 6 14.66 9.69 2.53
CA PHE A 6 14.38 8.81 1.41
C PHE A 6 15.61 8.01 0.99
N HIS A 7 16.77 8.65 0.76
CA HIS A 7 18.00 7.94 0.39
C HIS A 7 18.46 7.00 1.51
N LEU A 8 18.38 7.43 2.77
CA LEU A 8 18.70 6.59 3.93
C LEU A 8 17.87 5.29 3.93
N ILE A 9 16.56 5.39 3.75
CA ILE A 9 15.67 4.21 3.75
C ILE A 9 15.83 3.39 2.47
N ASN A 10 15.91 4.06 1.31
CA ASN A 10 15.81 3.40 0.00
C ASN A 10 17.14 2.81 -0.49
N GLU A 11 18.28 3.33 0.00
CA GLU A 11 19.62 2.92 -0.43
C GLU A 11 20.41 2.27 0.70
N GLU A 12 20.42 2.84 1.90
CA GLU A 12 21.24 2.32 3.00
C GLU A 12 20.55 1.24 3.83
N TRP A 13 19.27 1.42 4.22
CA TRP A 13 18.53 0.46 5.04
C TRP A 13 17.94 -0.68 4.22
N THR A 14 18.76 -1.28 3.37
CA THR A 14 18.36 -2.35 2.46
C THR A 14 18.99 -3.68 2.86
N SER A 15 18.21 -4.75 2.77
CA SER A 15 18.70 -6.13 2.87
C SER A 15 17.76 -7.05 2.12
N PRO A 16 18.22 -8.20 1.60
CA PRO A 16 17.36 -9.10 0.84
C PRO A 16 16.11 -9.56 1.61
N ALA A 17 16.23 -9.74 2.93
CA ALA A 17 15.11 -10.10 3.79
C ALA A 17 14.13 -8.93 3.97
N LEU A 18 14.63 -7.71 4.22
CA LEU A 18 13.81 -6.51 4.38
C LEU A 18 13.10 -6.15 3.07
N ASP A 19 13.80 -6.25 1.94
CA ASP A 19 13.23 -6.01 0.61
C ASP A 19 12.06 -6.96 0.31
N LEU A 20 12.25 -8.25 0.57
CA LEU A 20 11.18 -9.24 0.41
C LEU A 20 10.02 -8.96 1.36
N PHE A 21 10.31 -8.68 2.64
CA PHE A 21 9.30 -8.39 3.65
C PHE A 21 8.45 -7.16 3.28
N MET A 22 9.09 -6.05 2.96
CA MET A 22 8.40 -4.80 2.62
C MET A 22 7.60 -4.93 1.31
N ALA A 23 8.16 -5.61 0.31
CA ALA A 23 7.46 -5.85 -0.95
C ALA A 23 6.27 -6.81 -0.78
N ALA A 24 6.41 -7.82 0.09
CA ALA A 24 5.33 -8.75 0.46
C ALA A 24 4.20 -8.03 1.19
N LEU A 25 4.54 -7.21 2.19
CA LEU A 25 3.56 -6.45 2.99
C LEU A 25 2.79 -5.45 2.12
N SER A 26 3.48 -4.79 1.18
CA SER A 26 2.90 -3.78 0.30
C SER A 26 2.05 -4.38 -0.83
N ASN A 27 2.18 -5.68 -1.13
CA ASN A 27 1.44 -6.32 -2.20
C ASN A 27 0.04 -6.74 -1.75
N GLY A 28 -0.93 -5.85 -1.94
CA GLY A 28 -2.32 -6.10 -1.58
C GLY A 28 -2.95 -7.35 -2.19
N ALA A 29 -2.47 -7.84 -3.34
CA ALA A 29 -3.01 -9.05 -3.97
C ALA A 29 -2.73 -10.33 -3.17
N ILE A 30 -1.63 -10.34 -2.38
CA ILE A 30 -1.28 -11.46 -1.49
C ILE A 30 -2.28 -11.55 -0.35
N TRP A 31 -2.64 -10.40 0.22
CA TRP A 31 -3.44 -10.30 1.45
C TRP A 31 -4.94 -10.14 1.20
N LYS A 32 -5.35 -9.71 0.01
CA LYS A 32 -6.76 -9.57 -0.39
C LYS A 32 -7.63 -10.78 -0.03
N PRO A 33 -7.26 -12.05 -0.34
CA PRO A 33 -8.11 -13.19 0.04
C PRO A 33 -8.29 -13.31 1.56
N LEU A 34 -7.23 -13.06 2.34
CA LEU A 34 -7.28 -13.08 3.80
C LEU A 34 -8.20 -11.98 4.34
N PHE A 35 -8.04 -10.75 3.87
CA PHE A 35 -8.88 -9.63 4.32
C PHE A 35 -10.36 -9.80 3.95
N ILE A 36 -10.65 -10.37 2.78
CA ILE A 36 -12.03 -10.72 2.40
C ILE A 36 -12.59 -11.77 3.37
N ALA A 37 -11.83 -12.82 3.67
CA ALA A 37 -12.26 -13.85 4.61
C ALA A 37 -12.54 -13.27 6.01
N ILE A 38 -11.66 -12.40 6.52
CA ILE A 38 -11.85 -11.71 7.80
C ILE A 38 -13.10 -10.82 7.77
N ALA A 39 -13.30 -10.05 6.70
CA ALA A 39 -14.46 -9.17 6.56
C ALA A 39 -15.77 -9.97 6.53
N LEU A 40 -15.82 -11.08 5.79
CA LEU A 40 -16.99 -11.97 5.75
C LEU A 40 -17.22 -12.61 7.12
N ALA A 41 -16.17 -13.08 7.79
CA ALA A 41 -16.29 -13.65 9.12
C ALA A 41 -16.84 -12.65 10.14
N ALA A 42 -16.32 -11.41 10.14
CA ALA A 42 -16.83 -10.34 11.00
C ALA A 42 -18.28 -9.96 10.67
N PHE A 43 -18.67 -10.01 9.40
CA PHE A 43 -20.03 -9.71 8.96
C PHE A 43 -21.05 -10.79 9.40
N PHE A 44 -20.73 -12.07 9.19
CA PHE A 44 -21.65 -13.17 9.49
C PHE A 44 -21.62 -13.59 10.96
N PHE A 45 -20.43 -13.63 11.59
CA PHE A 45 -20.25 -14.16 12.94
C PHE A 45 -19.98 -13.09 14.01
N GLY A 46 -19.66 -11.85 13.63
CA GLY A 46 -19.27 -10.79 14.57
C GLY A 46 -20.43 -10.08 15.30
N GLY A 47 -21.67 -10.56 15.16
CA GLY A 47 -22.83 -9.95 15.82
C GLY A 47 -23.07 -8.50 15.40
N PHE A 48 -23.67 -7.69 16.28
CA PHE A 48 -23.94 -6.28 15.99
C PHE A 48 -22.65 -5.47 15.81
N ARG A 49 -21.65 -5.67 16.70
CA ARG A 49 -20.38 -4.92 16.65
C ARG A 49 -19.59 -5.20 15.38
N GLY A 50 -19.47 -6.47 14.97
CA GLY A 50 -18.79 -6.83 13.72
C GLY A 50 -19.47 -6.27 12.48
N ARG A 51 -20.81 -6.31 12.42
CA ARG A 51 -21.56 -5.69 11.31
C ARG A 51 -21.42 -4.16 11.30
N ALA A 52 -21.50 -3.51 12.46
CA ALA A 52 -21.30 -2.06 12.57
C ALA A 52 -19.88 -1.65 12.15
N PHE A 53 -18.85 -2.39 12.59
CA PHE A 53 -17.47 -2.22 12.15
C PHE A 53 -17.36 -2.26 10.63
N ILE A 54 -17.90 -3.31 9.98
CA ILE A 54 -17.83 -3.46 8.52
C ILE A 54 -18.55 -2.31 7.80
N VAL A 55 -19.76 -1.95 8.23
CA VAL A 55 -20.54 -0.88 7.59
C VAL A 55 -19.81 0.46 7.72
N CYS A 56 -19.36 0.83 8.92
CA CYS A 56 -18.68 2.10 9.14
C CYS A 56 -17.32 2.15 8.43
N LEU A 57 -16.58 1.04 8.41
CA LEU A 57 -15.32 0.95 7.67
C LEU A 57 -15.55 1.13 6.16
N LEU A 58 -16.54 0.46 5.57
CA LEU A 58 -16.85 0.59 4.14
C LEU A 58 -17.26 2.03 3.78
N LEU A 59 -18.07 2.68 4.62
CA LEU A 59 -18.43 4.09 4.42
C LEU A 59 -17.20 5.00 4.48
N ALA A 60 -16.32 4.82 5.47
CA ALA A 60 -15.09 5.61 5.59
C ALA A 60 -14.18 5.42 4.36
N LEU A 61 -14.00 4.19 3.90
CA LEU A 61 -13.21 3.89 2.71
C LEU A 61 -13.84 4.48 1.44
N ALA A 62 -15.17 4.45 1.31
CA ALA A 62 -15.87 5.04 0.17
C ALA A 62 -15.68 6.56 0.07
N VAL A 63 -15.62 7.27 1.20
CA VAL A 63 -15.35 8.72 1.27
C VAL A 63 -13.86 9.03 1.05
N THR A 64 -12.97 8.10 1.39
CA THR A 64 -11.51 8.32 1.30
C THR A 64 -11.02 8.50 -0.12
N GLU A 65 -11.51 7.72 -1.08
CA GLU A 65 -11.06 7.80 -2.48
C GLU A 65 -11.30 9.19 -3.10
N PRO A 66 -12.51 9.78 -3.07
CA PRO A 66 -12.73 11.11 -3.63
C PRO A 66 -11.95 12.19 -2.89
N VAL A 67 -11.85 12.13 -1.56
CA VAL A 67 -11.09 13.11 -0.76
C VAL A 67 -9.60 13.06 -1.12
N THR A 68 -9.00 11.87 -1.13
CA THR A 68 -7.59 11.71 -1.50
C THR A 68 -7.34 12.07 -2.97
N GLY A 69 -8.31 11.84 -3.87
CA GLY A 69 -8.27 12.29 -5.25
C GLY A 69 -8.18 13.82 -5.37
N ILE A 70 -9.07 14.54 -4.68
CA ILE A 70 -9.06 16.01 -4.66
C ILE A 70 -7.75 16.55 -4.12
N LEU A 71 -7.25 16.01 -3.00
CA LEU A 71 -5.97 16.43 -2.43
C LEU A 71 -4.82 16.14 -3.38
N LYS A 72 -4.81 14.99 -4.05
CA LYS A 72 -3.80 14.63 -5.04
C LYS A 72 -3.73 15.62 -6.19
N THR A 73 -4.88 16.06 -6.69
CA THR A 73 -4.93 17.08 -7.75
C THR A 73 -4.57 18.48 -7.24
N ALA A 74 -4.90 18.81 -5.99
CA ALA A 74 -4.62 20.13 -5.42
C ALA A 74 -3.13 20.35 -5.13
N PHE A 75 -2.42 19.32 -4.67
CA PHE A 75 -0.99 19.43 -4.33
C PHE A 75 -0.06 19.05 -5.49
N ASP A 76 -0.49 18.18 -6.40
CA ASP A 76 0.26 17.67 -7.56
C ASP A 76 1.74 17.36 -7.29
N ARG A 77 2.00 16.81 -6.10
CA ARG A 77 3.38 16.61 -5.63
C ARG A 77 4.04 15.46 -6.39
N HIS A 78 5.16 15.73 -7.04
CA HIS A 78 5.95 14.71 -7.74
C HIS A 78 6.48 13.62 -6.79
N ARG A 79 6.48 12.36 -7.24
CA ARG A 79 7.08 11.20 -6.58
C ARG A 79 8.61 11.19 -6.79
N PRO A 80 9.40 10.61 -5.87
CA PRO A 80 10.85 10.46 -6.06
C PRO A 80 11.21 9.85 -7.42
N LYS A 81 10.55 8.76 -7.81
CA LYS A 81 10.80 8.10 -9.11
C LYS A 81 10.53 8.96 -10.37
N GLN A 82 9.87 10.12 -10.25
CA GLN A 82 9.66 11.05 -11.36
C GLN A 82 10.86 11.96 -11.60
N VAL A 83 11.55 12.33 -10.54
CA VAL A 83 12.61 13.35 -10.57
C VAL A 83 14.01 12.75 -10.55
N GLU A 84 14.16 11.52 -10.05
CA GLU A 84 15.45 10.85 -9.94
C GLU A 84 15.37 9.35 -10.27
N SER A 85 16.54 8.71 -10.41
CA SER A 85 16.63 7.26 -10.56
C SER A 85 16.56 6.61 -9.18
N VAL A 86 15.52 5.81 -8.96
CA VAL A 86 15.18 5.25 -7.66
C VAL A 86 15.33 3.74 -7.71
N ARG A 87 15.94 3.16 -6.67
CA ARG A 87 15.93 1.70 -6.46
C ARG A 87 14.50 1.21 -6.20
N MET A 88 14.01 0.29 -7.04
CA MET A 88 12.68 -0.28 -6.99
C MET A 88 12.77 -1.79 -6.71
N VAL A 89 12.03 -2.25 -5.71
CA VAL A 89 11.91 -3.68 -5.37
C VAL A 89 10.60 -4.23 -5.92
N GLN A 90 10.67 -5.26 -6.75
CA GLN A 90 9.50 -5.86 -7.39
C GLN A 90 9.42 -7.36 -7.11
N LEU A 91 8.25 -7.81 -6.65
CA LEU A 91 7.96 -9.23 -6.55
C LEU A 91 7.73 -9.80 -7.95
N GLN A 92 8.24 -11.01 -8.19
CA GLN A 92 7.97 -11.74 -9.43
C GLN A 92 6.48 -12.03 -9.54
N LYS A 93 5.86 -11.82 -10.70
CA LYS A 93 4.44 -12.14 -10.90
C LYS A 93 4.26 -13.66 -10.95
N THR A 94 3.54 -14.22 -9.98
CA THR A 94 3.18 -15.64 -9.93
C THR A 94 1.67 -15.77 -9.72
N ARG A 95 1.10 -16.91 -10.13
CA ARG A 95 -0.28 -17.29 -9.82
C ARG A 95 -0.27 -18.64 -9.10
N PRO A 96 -0.86 -18.75 -7.89
CA PRO A 96 -1.46 -17.69 -7.07
C PRO A 96 -0.44 -16.67 -6.50
N ALA A 97 -0.92 -15.49 -6.10
CA ALA A 97 -0.06 -14.35 -5.72
C ALA A 97 0.80 -14.59 -4.48
N PHE A 98 0.40 -15.46 -3.55
CA PHE A 98 1.21 -15.78 -2.37
C PHE A 98 2.48 -16.59 -2.71
N LEU A 99 2.54 -17.28 -3.86
CA LEU A 99 3.75 -17.99 -4.29
C LEU A 99 4.93 -17.05 -4.57
N THR A 100 4.64 -15.75 -4.74
CA THR A 100 5.66 -14.72 -4.94
C THR A 100 6.54 -14.54 -3.69
N LEU A 101 6.07 -14.93 -2.51
CA LEU A 101 6.82 -14.88 -1.25
C LEU A 101 8.01 -15.86 -1.23
N PHE A 102 7.95 -16.93 -2.03
CA PHE A 102 9.02 -17.93 -2.14
C PHE A 102 10.01 -17.62 -3.28
N LYS A 103 9.87 -16.46 -3.92
CA LYS A 103 10.74 -16.02 -5.01
C LYS A 103 11.60 -14.86 -4.56
N LYS A 104 12.83 -14.81 -5.08
CA LYS A 104 13.71 -13.67 -4.83
C LYS A 104 13.12 -12.42 -5.50
N PRO A 105 13.04 -11.28 -4.79
CA PRO A 105 12.57 -10.03 -5.38
C PRO A 105 13.57 -9.56 -6.44
N VAL A 106 13.05 -8.91 -7.48
CA VAL A 106 13.84 -8.28 -8.53
C VAL A 106 14.09 -6.83 -8.13
N ILE A 107 15.35 -6.46 -8.00
CA ILE A 107 15.77 -5.09 -7.73
C ILE A 107 16.13 -4.46 -9.08
N ARG A 108 15.50 -3.33 -9.41
CA ARG A 108 15.81 -2.54 -10.61
C ARG A 108 15.75 -1.06 -10.29
N PHE A 109 16.32 -0.23 -11.15
CA PHE A 109 16.15 1.23 -11.04
C PHE A 109 14.92 1.71 -11.82
N SER A 110 14.35 2.85 -11.42
CA SER A 110 13.26 3.49 -12.15
C SER A 110 13.70 3.92 -13.55
N ASP A 111 12.81 3.76 -14.52
CA ASP A 111 13.05 4.13 -15.91
C ASP A 111 12.08 5.23 -16.38
N GLN A 112 12.20 5.63 -17.65
CA GLN A 112 11.33 6.66 -18.23
C GLN A 112 9.85 6.24 -18.25
N SER A 113 9.56 4.94 -18.33
CA SER A 113 8.19 4.43 -18.29
C SER A 113 7.57 4.61 -16.90
N ASP A 114 8.35 4.41 -15.84
CA ASP A 114 7.92 4.62 -14.45
C ASP A 114 7.69 6.09 -14.12
N ARG A 115 8.46 6.99 -14.74
CA ARG A 115 8.30 8.44 -14.64
C ARG A 115 6.98 8.89 -15.26
N ASN A 116 6.71 8.42 -16.47
CA ASN A 116 5.50 8.79 -17.21
C ASN A 116 4.22 8.19 -16.60
N ARG A 117 4.31 7.04 -15.91
CA ARG A 117 3.16 6.38 -15.25
C ARG A 117 2.95 6.84 -13.80
N ALA A 118 3.78 7.74 -13.29
CA ALA A 118 3.67 8.20 -11.93
C ALA A 118 2.59 9.27 -11.80
N GLY A 119 1.52 8.97 -11.06
CA GLY A 119 0.62 10.01 -10.58
C GLY A 119 1.16 10.74 -9.35
N PRO A 120 0.43 11.75 -8.84
CA PRO A 120 0.81 12.50 -7.65
C PRO A 120 1.08 11.61 -6.43
N SER A 121 2.03 12.06 -5.60
CA SER A 121 2.56 11.35 -4.44
C SER A 121 1.77 11.60 -3.15
N PHE A 122 1.20 12.79 -3.00
CA PHE A 122 0.60 13.24 -1.75
C PHE A 122 -0.91 13.44 -1.87
N PRO A 123 -1.72 12.93 -0.92
CA PRO A 123 -1.35 12.00 0.14
C PRO A 123 -1.16 10.56 -0.37
N SER A 124 -0.44 9.74 0.40
CA SER A 124 -0.30 8.31 0.10
C SER A 124 -1.61 7.57 0.34
N GLY A 125 -2.26 7.12 -0.73
CA GLY A 125 -3.53 6.38 -0.65
C GLY A 125 -3.43 5.13 0.23
N HIS A 126 -2.37 4.34 0.07
CA HIS A 126 -2.16 3.14 0.90
C HIS A 126 -2.02 3.45 2.39
N VAL A 127 -1.30 4.53 2.74
CA VAL A 127 -1.14 4.92 4.15
C VAL A 127 -2.47 5.38 4.74
N VAL A 128 -3.23 6.21 4.00
CA VAL A 128 -4.55 6.67 4.45
C VAL A 128 -5.50 5.48 4.66
N THR A 129 -5.60 4.57 3.68
CA THR A 129 -6.42 3.35 3.79
C THR A 129 -6.02 2.49 4.99
N ASN A 130 -4.73 2.20 5.16
CA ASN A 130 -4.26 1.36 6.27
C ASN A 130 -4.49 2.03 7.63
N THR A 131 -4.33 3.35 7.72
CA THR A 131 -4.57 4.10 8.96
C THR A 131 -6.04 4.08 9.35
N ILE A 132 -6.95 4.24 8.37
CA ILE A 132 -8.40 4.12 8.61
C ILE A 132 -8.74 2.72 9.08
N ILE A 133 -8.28 1.67 8.39
CA ILE A 133 -8.53 0.28 8.80
C ILE A 133 -8.05 0.05 10.23
N ALA A 134 -6.83 0.47 10.56
CA ALA A 134 -6.25 0.32 11.90
C ALA A 134 -7.09 1.04 12.96
N ALA A 135 -7.47 2.30 12.73
CA ALA A 135 -8.29 3.07 13.65
C ALA A 135 -9.65 2.38 13.91
N TYR A 136 -10.33 1.91 12.86
CA TYR A 136 -11.58 1.19 13.02
C TYR A 136 -11.41 -0.15 13.76
N CYS A 137 -10.31 -0.87 13.54
CA CYS A 137 -10.02 -2.09 14.30
C CYS A 137 -9.80 -1.82 15.81
N THR A 138 -9.39 -0.61 16.18
CA THR A 138 -9.22 -0.22 17.60
C THR A 138 -10.50 0.30 18.26
N LEU A 139 -11.46 0.80 17.47
CA LEU A 139 -12.66 1.47 17.99
C LEU A 139 -13.86 0.52 18.22
N PHE A 140 -13.86 -0.66 17.60
CA PHE A 140 -14.96 -1.64 17.64
C PHE A 140 -14.56 -2.92 18.37
#